data_AF-A0A0U3A8Y5-F1
#
_entry.id   AF-A0A0U3A8Y5-F1
#
_cell.length_a   1.000
_cell.length_b   1.000
_cell.length_c   1.000
_cell.angle_alpha   90.00
_cell.angle_beta   90.00
_cell.angle_gamma   90.00
#
_symmetry.space_group_name_H-M   'P 1'
#
loop_
_entity.id
_entity.type
_entity.pdbx_description
1 polymer ?
#
loop_
_entity_poly.entity_id
_entity_poly.type
_entity_poly.pdbx_seq_one_letter_code
_entity_poly.pdbx_strand_id
1 'polypeptide(L)'
;MILVGVLLLASCLCVAAQESASGSGERRVPLTEAAVALDNSGSSALEATLRTTALNGAPDSPVTNIRLVVKNSSTASFAFISGLVTFYDSAGVRCGEGLFKADALSIGESFETDTPGIRIRCAPATWRIVANSLLPRVTPGAPVAAGTTVNRSGLNLIISVDGEEHPIQLNKPMVVTLGDRERTIVLREAP
;
A
#
# COMPACT_ATOMS: atom_id res chain seq x y z
N MET A 1 29.38 -11.33 -43.90
CA MET A 1 29.53 -10.68 -42.58
C MET A 1 28.73 -9.40 -42.41
N ILE A 2 28.46 -8.62 -43.46
CA ILE A 2 27.67 -7.36 -43.36
C ILE A 2 26.18 -7.63 -43.04
N LEU A 3 25.61 -8.73 -43.57
CA LEU A 3 24.18 -9.05 -43.38
C LEU A 3 23.80 -9.42 -41.93
N VAL A 4 24.73 -10.01 -41.17
CA VAL A 4 24.50 -10.40 -39.77
C VAL A 4 24.54 -9.19 -38.84
N GLY A 5 25.36 -8.18 -39.17
CA GLY A 5 25.44 -6.93 -38.40
C GLY A 5 24.16 -6.08 -38.49
N VAL A 6 23.49 -6.07 -39.64
CA VAL A 6 22.24 -5.29 -39.83
C VAL A 6 21.07 -5.93 -39.08
N LEU A 7 21.02 -7.27 -38.97
CA LEU A 7 19.96 -7.96 -38.20
C LEU A 7 20.09 -7.74 -36.68
N LEU A 8 21.32 -7.61 -36.17
CA LEU A 8 21.60 -7.34 -34.75
C LEU A 8 21.33 -5.87 -34.35
N LEU A 9 21.47 -4.93 -35.29
CA LEU A 9 21.11 -3.52 -35.06
C LEU A 9 19.59 -3.28 -35.06
N ALA A 10 18.82 -4.11 -35.78
CA ALA A 10 17.36 -4.01 -35.80
C ALA A 10 16.69 -4.56 -34.53
N SER A 11 17.31 -5.49 -33.80
CA SER A 11 16.75 -6.05 -32.57
C SER A 11 16.94 -5.16 -31.33
N CYS A 12 17.84 -4.16 -31.38
CA CYS A 12 18.03 -3.20 -30.29
C CYS A 12 16.97 -2.09 -30.22
N LEU A 13 16.13 -1.93 -31.25
CA LEU A 13 15.07 -0.90 -31.28
C LEU A 13 13.73 -1.38 -30.70
N CYS A 14 13.59 -2.67 -30.38
CA CYS A 14 12.35 -3.24 -29.83
C CYS A 14 12.34 -3.32 -28.29
N VAL A 15 13.38 -2.82 -27.61
CA VAL A 15 13.47 -2.82 -26.13
C VAL A 15 13.37 -1.39 -25.60
N ALA A 16 12.33 -0.67 -26.02
CA ALA A 16 11.92 0.57 -25.38
C ALA A 16 10.48 0.41 -24.87
N ALA A 17 10.39 0.17 -23.55
CA ALA A 17 9.25 0.51 -22.70
C ALA A 17 7.92 -0.26 -22.89
N GLN A 18 7.94 -1.57 -23.12
CA GLN A 18 6.87 -2.41 -22.56
C GLN A 18 7.17 -2.71 -21.08
N GLU A 19 7.16 -1.66 -20.26
CA GLU A 19 6.91 -1.86 -18.84
C GLU A 19 5.43 -2.24 -18.73
N SER A 20 5.15 -3.53 -18.89
CA SER A 20 3.89 -4.12 -18.47
C SER A 20 3.65 -3.66 -17.04
N ALA A 21 2.60 -2.86 -16.85
CA ALA A 21 2.11 -2.36 -15.57
C ALA A 21 1.56 -3.52 -14.72
N SER A 22 2.40 -4.51 -14.44
CA SER A 22 2.08 -5.75 -13.73
C SER A 22 3.15 -6.13 -12.71
N GLY A 23 4.20 -5.31 -12.53
CA GLY A 23 5.25 -5.50 -11.53
C GLY A 23 5.18 -4.56 -10.32
N SER A 24 4.38 -3.50 -10.40
CA SER A 24 4.02 -2.62 -9.27
C SER A 24 2.50 -2.67 -9.17
N GLY A 25 1.95 -2.95 -7.99
CA GLY A 25 0.50 -3.14 -7.78
C GLY A 25 -0.40 -1.94 -8.08
N GLU A 26 0.11 -0.90 -8.72
CA GLU A 26 -0.59 0.32 -9.09
C GLU A 26 -1.23 0.19 -10.49
N ARG A 27 -2.48 -0.27 -10.50
CA ARG A 27 -3.29 -0.48 -11.72
C ARG A 27 -3.80 0.84 -12.31
N ARG A 28 -3.66 1.00 -13.64
CA ARG A 28 -4.34 2.05 -14.41
C ARG A 28 -5.78 1.64 -14.66
N VAL A 29 -6.69 2.61 -14.59
CA VAL A 29 -8.13 2.39 -14.78
C VAL A 29 -8.72 3.42 -15.75
N PRO A 30 -9.86 3.13 -16.41
CA PRO A 30 -10.61 4.10 -17.17
C PRO A 30 -11.03 5.32 -16.32
N LEU A 31 -11.25 6.47 -16.97
CA LEU A 31 -11.65 7.73 -16.28
C LEU A 31 -12.96 7.62 -15.48
N THR A 32 -13.81 6.63 -15.78
CA THR A 32 -15.09 6.39 -15.11
C THR A 32 -15.01 5.41 -13.95
N GLU A 33 -13.87 4.74 -13.77
CA GLU A 33 -13.64 3.74 -12.73
C GLU A 33 -12.85 4.34 -11.56
N ALA A 34 -13.08 3.83 -10.36
CA ALA A 34 -12.32 4.23 -9.19
C ALA A 34 -10.88 3.69 -9.26
N ALA A 35 -9.90 4.57 -9.06
CA ALA A 35 -8.49 4.22 -8.99
C ALA A 35 -8.12 3.83 -7.56
N VAL A 36 -7.28 2.82 -7.39
CA VAL A 36 -6.86 2.32 -6.07
C VAL A 36 -5.36 2.52 -5.88
N ALA A 37 -4.97 3.14 -4.77
CA ALA A 37 -3.60 3.19 -4.30
C ALA A 37 -3.39 2.13 -3.22
N LEU A 38 -2.26 1.44 -3.31
CA LEU A 38 -1.87 0.42 -2.34
C LEU A 38 -0.97 1.01 -1.25
N ASP A 39 -0.93 0.34 -0.10
CA ASP A 39 0.08 0.57 0.93
C ASP A 39 1.37 -0.23 0.65
N ASN A 40 2.34 -0.14 1.57
CA ASN A 40 3.61 -0.85 1.48
C ASN A 40 3.48 -2.38 1.57
N SER A 41 2.35 -2.91 2.01
CA SER A 41 2.03 -4.34 2.03
C SER A 41 1.35 -4.82 0.74
N GLY A 42 1.03 -3.90 -0.18
CA GLY A 42 0.25 -4.17 -1.38
C GLY A 42 -1.26 -4.25 -1.12
N SER A 43 -1.73 -3.83 0.07
CA SER A 43 -3.15 -3.80 0.41
C SER A 43 -3.79 -2.48 -0.03
N SER A 44 -5.08 -2.48 -0.35
CA SER A 44 -5.81 -1.26 -0.73
C SER A 44 -5.81 -0.25 0.42
N ALA A 45 -5.29 0.95 0.16
CA ALA A 45 -5.18 2.01 1.16
C ALA A 45 -6.14 3.16 0.87
N LEU A 46 -6.13 3.64 -0.37
CA LEU A 46 -6.96 4.73 -0.84
C LEU A 46 -7.70 4.33 -2.11
N GLU A 47 -8.94 4.76 -2.21
CA GLU A 47 -9.77 4.66 -3.41
C GLU A 47 -10.12 6.08 -3.86
N ALA A 48 -9.91 6.42 -5.13
CA ALA A 48 -10.27 7.73 -5.66
C ALA A 48 -11.21 7.63 -6.85
N THR A 49 -12.17 8.55 -6.89
CA THR A 49 -13.09 8.73 -8.01
C THR A 49 -12.91 10.11 -8.60
N LEU A 50 -12.65 10.16 -9.90
CA LEU A 50 -12.55 11.40 -10.65
C LEU A 50 -13.92 12.07 -10.77
N ARG A 51 -13.99 13.38 -10.50
CA ARG A 51 -15.21 14.19 -10.67
C ARG A 51 -15.13 15.10 -11.89
N THR A 52 -13.94 15.54 -12.29
CA THR A 52 -13.77 16.31 -13.52
C THR A 52 -13.99 15.43 -14.74
N THR A 53 -15.03 15.73 -15.51
CA THR A 53 -15.38 15.01 -16.73
C THR A 53 -14.77 15.62 -17.99
N ALA A 54 -14.54 16.93 -17.99
CA ALA A 54 -13.92 17.64 -19.11
C ALA A 54 -12.39 17.62 -19.00
N LEU A 55 -11.76 16.56 -19.53
CA LEU A 55 -10.30 16.39 -19.54
C LEU A 55 -9.67 16.59 -20.93
N ASN A 56 -10.26 17.45 -21.77
CA ASN A 56 -9.79 17.69 -23.14
C ASN A 56 -8.58 18.65 -23.14
N GLY A 57 -7.44 18.19 -22.63
CA GLY A 57 -6.20 18.97 -22.62
C GLY A 57 -5.51 18.96 -23.98
N ALA A 58 -4.85 20.08 -24.31
CA ALA A 58 -3.96 20.20 -25.47
C ALA A 58 -2.64 20.89 -25.07
N PRO A 59 -1.59 20.84 -25.92
CA PRO A 59 -0.29 21.45 -25.59
C PRO A 59 -0.36 22.95 -25.27
N ASP A 60 -1.22 23.68 -25.98
CA ASP A 60 -1.45 25.13 -25.87
C ASP A 60 -2.55 25.51 -24.87
N SER A 61 -3.49 24.60 -24.63
CA SER A 61 -4.62 24.76 -23.69
C SER A 61 -4.70 23.60 -22.71
N PRO A 62 -3.72 23.48 -21.78
CA PRO A 62 -3.71 22.38 -20.83
C PRO A 62 -4.84 22.51 -19.81
N VAL A 63 -5.37 21.38 -19.34
CA VAL A 63 -6.21 21.36 -18.14
C VAL A 63 -5.31 21.63 -16.94
N THR A 64 -5.65 22.68 -16.18
CA THR A 64 -4.80 23.21 -15.09
C THR A 64 -5.28 22.85 -13.69
N ASN A 65 -6.46 22.25 -13.59
CA ASN A 65 -7.03 21.79 -12.34
C ASN A 65 -8.00 20.62 -12.62
N ILE A 66 -8.08 19.69 -11.67
CA ILE A 66 -9.06 18.62 -11.66
C ILE A 66 -9.56 18.42 -10.25
N ARG A 67 -10.73 17.81 -10.14
CA ARG A 67 -11.39 17.46 -8.90
C ARG A 67 -11.55 15.96 -8.79
N LEU A 68 -11.26 15.44 -7.62
CA LEU A 68 -11.43 14.03 -7.29
C LEU A 68 -11.89 13.88 -5.84
N VAL A 69 -12.57 12.75 -5.57
CA VAL A 69 -12.93 12.34 -4.21
C VAL A 69 -12.02 11.19 -3.84
N VAL A 70 -11.30 11.30 -2.73
CA VAL A 70 -10.48 10.22 -2.18
C VAL A 70 -11.13 9.68 -0.92
N LYS A 71 -11.21 8.36 -0.81
CA LYS A 71 -11.73 7.60 0.32
C LYS A 71 -10.61 6.77 0.94
N ASN A 72 -10.60 6.69 2.26
CA ASN A 72 -9.79 5.71 2.97
C ASN A 72 -10.49 4.35 2.93
N SER A 73 -9.95 3.43 2.13
CA SER A 73 -10.43 2.04 2.00
C SER A 73 -9.70 1.08 2.93
N SER A 74 -8.69 1.55 3.67
CA SER A 74 -7.92 0.74 4.61
C SER A 74 -8.64 0.49 5.93
N THR A 75 -8.05 -0.36 6.77
CA THR A 75 -8.49 -0.62 8.15
C THR A 75 -7.82 0.31 9.18
N ALA A 76 -7.00 1.27 8.74
CA ALA A 76 -6.30 2.22 9.60
C ALA A 76 -6.75 3.66 9.35
N SER A 77 -6.81 4.47 10.40
CA SER A 77 -6.99 5.92 10.24
C SER A 77 -5.64 6.58 9.98
N PHE A 78 -5.62 7.61 9.15
CA PHE A 78 -4.40 8.37 8.83
C PHE A 78 -4.42 9.76 9.48
N ALA A 79 -3.26 10.17 9.99
CA ALA A 79 -2.98 11.51 10.50
C ALA A 79 -2.30 12.42 9.46
N PHE A 80 -1.99 11.87 8.28
CA PHE A 80 -1.64 12.63 7.08
C PHE A 80 -1.62 11.65 5.90
N ILE A 81 -2.13 12.08 4.76
CA ILE A 81 -1.94 11.38 3.49
C ILE A 81 -1.49 12.34 2.40
N SER A 82 -0.69 11.82 1.47
CA SER A 82 -0.40 12.48 0.20
C SER A 82 -0.21 11.47 -0.90
N GLY A 83 -0.49 11.90 -2.13
CA GLY A 83 -0.36 11.03 -3.28
C GLY A 83 -0.29 11.78 -4.59
N LEU A 84 -0.02 11.02 -5.64
CA LEU A 84 0.00 11.48 -7.02
C LEU A 84 -1.21 10.95 -7.75
N VAL A 85 -1.73 11.76 -8.66
CA VAL A 85 -2.67 11.35 -9.69
C VAL A 85 -2.00 11.51 -11.05
N THR A 86 -1.95 10.44 -11.83
CA THR A 86 -1.31 10.45 -13.15
C THR A 86 -2.33 10.09 -14.23
N PHE A 87 -2.35 10.87 -15.30
CA PHE A 87 -3.21 10.65 -16.47
C PHE A 87 -2.40 10.15 -17.66
N TYR A 88 -3.02 9.31 -18.49
CA TYR A 88 -2.42 8.73 -19.69
C TYR A 88 -3.38 8.81 -20.87
N ASP A 89 -2.85 9.04 -22.07
CA ASP A 89 -3.62 8.96 -23.31
C ASP A 89 -3.98 7.51 -23.70
N SER A 90 -4.60 7.33 -24.86
CA SER A 90 -4.97 6.02 -25.40
C SER A 90 -3.77 5.15 -25.79
N ALA A 91 -2.59 5.74 -26.02
CA ALA A 91 -1.35 5.03 -26.26
C ALA A 91 -0.60 4.68 -24.95
N GLY A 92 -1.12 5.11 -23.79
CA GLY A 92 -0.50 4.91 -22.49
C GLY A 92 0.64 5.88 -22.18
N VAL A 93 0.77 6.97 -22.95
CA VAL A 93 1.75 8.04 -22.72
C VAL A 93 1.23 8.97 -21.63
N ARG A 94 2.10 9.38 -20.72
CA ARG A 94 1.74 10.26 -19.60
C ARG A 94 1.30 11.65 -20.10
N CYS A 95 0.06 12.02 -19.82
CA CYS A 95 -0.53 13.31 -20.20
C CYS A 95 -0.32 14.43 -19.17
N GLY A 96 -0.21 14.08 -17.89
CA GLY A 96 -0.13 15.02 -16.80
C GLY A 96 -0.11 14.32 -15.45
N GLU A 97 0.35 15.04 -14.43
CA GLU A 97 0.45 14.55 -13.06
C GLU A 97 0.11 15.67 -12.08
N GLY A 98 -0.66 15.33 -11.05
CA GLY A 98 -1.08 16.22 -9.99
C GLY A 98 -0.83 15.60 -8.62
N LEU A 99 -0.88 16.43 -7.59
CA LEU A 99 -0.74 16.02 -6.19
C LEU A 99 -2.07 16.22 -5.47
N PHE A 100 -2.38 15.30 -4.55
CA PHE A 100 -3.43 15.47 -3.57
C PHE A 100 -2.88 15.23 -2.16
N LYS A 101 -3.51 15.84 -1.16
CA LYS A 101 -3.15 15.68 0.25
C LYS A 101 -4.35 15.89 1.16
N ALA A 102 -4.33 15.25 2.32
CA ALA A 102 -5.25 15.54 3.42
C ALA A 102 -4.53 15.37 4.76
N ASP A 103 -4.84 16.26 5.71
CA ASP A 103 -4.22 16.26 7.03
C ASP A 103 -4.80 15.19 7.96
N ALA A 104 -5.98 14.66 7.70
CA ALA A 104 -6.53 13.55 8.45
C ALA A 104 -7.55 12.80 7.58
N LEU A 105 -7.58 11.47 7.72
CA LEU A 105 -8.59 10.68 7.04
C LEU A 105 -8.90 9.41 7.84
N SER A 106 -10.11 9.35 8.41
CA SER A 106 -10.60 8.22 9.20
C SER A 106 -10.98 7.04 8.30
N ILE A 107 -11.16 5.86 8.89
CA ILE A 107 -11.59 4.65 8.15
C ILE A 107 -12.93 4.91 7.46
N GLY A 108 -12.99 4.67 6.14
CA GLY A 108 -14.18 4.89 5.33
C GLY A 108 -14.52 6.35 5.05
N GLU A 109 -13.80 7.31 5.65
CA GLU A 109 -13.98 8.74 5.40
C GLU A 109 -13.53 9.09 3.99
N SER A 110 -14.22 10.06 3.38
CA SER A 110 -13.89 10.58 2.06
C SER A 110 -13.75 12.10 2.11
N PHE A 111 -12.86 12.64 1.29
CA PHE A 111 -12.73 14.07 1.09
C PHE A 111 -12.69 14.40 -0.41
N GLU A 112 -13.23 15.56 -0.75
CA GLU A 112 -13.12 16.12 -2.09
C GLU A 112 -11.92 17.06 -2.14
N THR A 113 -11.12 16.95 -3.20
CA THR A 113 -9.93 17.75 -3.37
C THR A 113 -9.69 18.11 -4.82
N ASP A 114 -9.13 19.29 -5.02
CA ASP A 114 -8.65 19.76 -6.30
C ASP A 114 -7.13 19.53 -6.37
N THR A 115 -6.57 19.27 -7.56
CA THR A 115 -5.10 19.17 -7.75
C THR A 115 -4.58 20.39 -8.51
N PRO A 116 -4.42 21.55 -7.82
CA PRO A 116 -4.01 22.78 -8.48
C PRO A 116 -2.61 22.63 -9.08
N GLY A 117 -2.43 23.17 -10.29
CA GLY A 117 -1.13 23.16 -10.97
C GLY A 117 -0.82 21.88 -11.75
N ILE A 118 -1.72 20.89 -11.75
CA ILE A 118 -1.68 19.81 -12.75
C ILE A 118 -1.66 20.43 -14.16
N ARG A 119 -0.98 19.81 -15.12
CA ARG A 119 -1.01 20.22 -16.52
C ARG A 119 -1.23 19.02 -17.41
N ILE A 120 -2.49 18.78 -17.78
CA ILE A 120 -2.85 17.70 -18.72
C ILE A 120 -2.81 18.27 -20.14
N ARG A 121 -1.88 17.77 -20.97
CA ARG A 121 -1.58 18.31 -22.31
C ARG A 121 -2.09 17.45 -23.47
N CYS A 122 -2.81 16.37 -23.17
CA CYS A 122 -3.49 15.51 -24.14
C CYS A 122 -4.88 15.12 -23.62
N ALA A 123 -5.65 14.43 -24.46
CA ALA A 123 -6.90 13.79 -24.07
C ALA A 123 -6.59 12.46 -23.36
N PRO A 124 -6.77 12.36 -22.03
CA PRO A 124 -6.48 11.14 -21.31
C PRO A 124 -7.59 10.11 -21.54
N ALA A 125 -7.21 8.84 -21.57
CA ALA A 125 -8.11 7.70 -21.65
C ALA A 125 -8.10 6.88 -20.34
N THR A 126 -6.98 6.89 -19.62
CA THR A 126 -6.82 6.17 -18.35
C THR A 126 -6.10 7.04 -17.34
N TRP A 127 -6.24 6.66 -16.07
CA TRP A 127 -5.62 7.34 -14.96
C TRP A 127 -5.26 6.36 -13.85
N ARG A 128 -4.47 6.82 -12.89
CA ARG A 128 -4.15 6.08 -11.68
C ARG A 128 -3.89 7.05 -10.53
N ILE A 129 -3.95 6.53 -9.31
CA ILE A 129 -3.44 7.20 -8.12
C ILE A 129 -2.33 6.37 -7.48
N VAL A 130 -1.43 7.05 -6.77
CA VAL A 130 -0.37 6.44 -5.97
C VAL A 130 -0.31 7.14 -4.63
N ALA A 131 -0.23 6.38 -3.55
CA ALA A 131 -0.03 6.94 -2.22
C ALA A 131 1.48 7.14 -1.99
N ASN A 132 1.92 8.40 -1.84
CA ASN A 132 3.31 8.73 -1.56
C ASN A 132 3.61 8.72 -0.06
N SER A 133 2.62 9.13 0.74
CA SER A 133 2.71 9.13 2.19
C SER A 133 1.38 8.68 2.77
N LEU A 134 1.44 7.67 3.61
CA LEU A 134 0.34 7.20 4.44
C LEU A 134 0.85 7.18 5.88
N LEU A 135 0.56 8.23 6.65
CA LEU A 135 0.99 8.33 8.04
C LEU A 135 -0.14 7.87 8.95
N PRO A 136 -0.06 6.67 9.57
CA PRO A 136 -1.12 6.19 10.44
C PRO A 136 -1.28 7.10 11.65
N ARG A 137 -2.52 7.29 12.09
CA ARG A 137 -2.83 7.95 13.35
C ARG A 137 -2.54 6.96 14.47
N VAL A 138 -1.50 7.24 15.26
CA VAL A 138 -1.23 6.49 16.49
C VAL A 138 -1.98 7.16 17.62
N THR A 139 -3.00 6.50 18.18
CA THR A 139 -3.66 6.98 19.39
C THR A 139 -2.75 6.69 20.58
N PRO A 140 -2.35 7.68 21.40
CA PRO A 140 -1.60 7.42 22.61
C PRO A 140 -2.41 6.48 23.52
N GLY A 141 -1.87 5.30 23.83
CA GLY A 141 -2.55 4.29 24.66
C GLY A 141 -3.48 3.33 23.90
N ALA A 142 -3.63 3.46 22.57
CA ALA A 142 -4.10 2.30 21.80
C ALA A 142 -3.05 1.20 21.97
N PRO A 143 -3.44 -0.03 22.37
CA PRO A 143 -2.51 -1.14 22.27
C PRO A 143 -2.07 -1.15 20.81
N VAL A 144 -0.75 -1.10 20.59
CA VAL A 144 -0.18 -1.44 19.28
C VAL A 144 -0.93 -2.69 18.86
N ALA A 145 -1.70 -2.63 17.78
CA ALA A 145 -2.33 -3.82 17.24
C ALA A 145 -1.15 -4.75 16.98
N ALA A 146 -0.93 -5.68 17.91
CA ALA A 146 -0.07 -6.81 17.71
C ALA A 146 -0.72 -7.46 16.49
N GLY A 147 -0.14 -7.23 15.32
CA GLY A 147 -0.31 -8.13 14.21
C GLY A 147 -0.10 -9.50 14.81
N THR A 148 -1.15 -10.32 14.78
CA THR A 148 -1.35 -11.51 15.62
C THR A 148 -1.53 -11.21 17.11
N THR A 149 -2.78 -10.98 17.55
CA THR A 149 -3.27 -11.72 18.72
C THR A 149 -3.16 -13.19 18.37
N VAL A 150 -1.98 -13.77 18.60
CA VAL A 150 -1.84 -15.22 18.70
C VAL A 150 -2.84 -15.61 19.75
N ASN A 151 -3.92 -16.29 19.35
CA ASN A 151 -4.85 -16.89 20.28
C ASN A 151 -4.03 -17.88 21.11
N ARG A 152 -3.54 -17.43 22.29
CA ARG A 152 -2.56 -18.17 23.11
C ARG A 152 -3.16 -19.42 23.73
N SER A 153 -4.47 -19.62 23.59
CA SER A 153 -5.23 -20.77 24.07
C SER A 153 -4.84 -22.12 23.44
N GLY A 154 -3.85 -22.15 22.54
CA GLY A 154 -3.30 -23.40 21.97
C GLY A 154 -1.78 -23.40 21.76
N LEU A 155 -1.02 -22.54 22.46
CA LEU A 155 0.44 -22.56 22.33
C LEU A 155 1.03 -23.79 23.01
N ASN A 156 1.65 -24.68 22.23
CA ASN A 156 2.52 -25.74 22.73
C ASN A 156 3.84 -25.10 23.18
N LEU A 157 3.89 -24.67 24.44
CA LEU A 157 5.07 -24.07 25.03
C LEU A 157 5.99 -25.18 25.55
N ILE A 158 7.28 -25.06 25.27
CA ILE A 158 8.33 -25.96 25.76
C ILE A 158 9.37 -25.10 26.47
N ILE A 159 9.79 -25.50 27.66
CA ILE A 159 10.95 -24.94 28.35
C ILE A 159 12.12 -25.90 28.18
N SER A 160 13.26 -25.40 27.72
CA SER A 160 14.50 -26.17 27.66
C SER A 160 15.40 -25.76 28.82
N VAL A 161 15.86 -26.73 29.60
CA VAL A 161 16.82 -26.53 30.71
C VAL A 161 17.98 -27.46 30.47
N ASP A 162 19.19 -26.92 30.28
CA ASP A 162 20.42 -27.68 30.03
C ASP A 162 20.34 -28.74 28.91
N GLY A 163 19.46 -28.50 27.92
CA GLY A 163 19.23 -29.40 26.78
C GLY A 163 18.09 -30.41 26.95
N GLU A 164 17.46 -30.49 28.13
CA GLU A 164 16.24 -31.26 28.37
C GLU A 164 15.01 -30.40 28.08
N GLU A 165 14.10 -30.91 27.24
CA GLU A 165 12.88 -30.22 26.85
C GLU A 165 11.67 -30.68 27.67
N HIS A 166 10.94 -29.71 28.22
CA HIS A 166 9.78 -29.96 29.04
C HIS A 166 8.54 -29.20 28.55
N PRO A 167 7.42 -29.88 28.26
CA PRO A 167 6.19 -29.22 27.83
C PRO A 167 5.53 -28.48 29.01
N ILE A 168 5.21 -27.20 28.83
CA ILE A 168 4.54 -26.38 29.83
C ILE A 168 3.11 -26.02 29.39
N GLN A 169 2.18 -26.07 30.33
CA GLN A 169 0.77 -25.73 30.11
C GLN A 169 0.37 -24.59 31.04
N LEU A 170 -0.52 -23.71 30.56
CA LEU A 170 -1.10 -22.65 31.38
C LEU A 170 -1.84 -23.23 32.59
N ASN A 171 -1.63 -22.63 33.76
CA ASN A 171 -2.25 -22.99 35.04
C ASN A 171 -1.97 -24.42 35.54
N LYS A 172 -1.08 -25.17 34.89
CA LYS A 172 -0.67 -26.49 35.33
C LYS A 172 0.73 -26.43 35.94
N PRO A 173 0.89 -26.76 37.23
CA PRO A 173 2.20 -26.82 37.85
C PRO A 173 3.07 -27.92 37.22
N MET A 174 4.34 -27.60 37.04
CA MET A 174 5.38 -28.55 36.65
C MET A 174 6.51 -28.49 37.68
N VAL A 175 7.08 -29.64 38.02
CA VAL A 175 8.28 -29.73 38.88
C VAL A 175 9.50 -29.98 38.01
N VAL A 176 10.54 -29.18 38.20
CA VAL A 176 11.84 -29.31 37.52
C VAL A 176 12.95 -29.38 38.57
N THR A 177 13.93 -30.25 38.36
CA THR A 177 15.11 -30.36 39.21
C THR A 177 16.18 -29.41 38.69
N LEU A 178 16.55 -28.40 39.48
CA LEU A 178 17.56 -27.40 39.13
C LEU A 178 18.73 -27.54 40.11
N GLY A 179 19.81 -28.18 39.67
CA GLY A 179 20.90 -28.60 40.57
C GLY A 179 20.40 -29.62 41.60
N ASP A 180 20.67 -29.37 42.89
CA ASP A 180 20.26 -30.28 43.98
C ASP A 180 18.86 -30.00 44.55
N ARG A 181 18.03 -29.18 43.88
CA ARG A 181 16.74 -28.72 44.40
C ARG A 181 15.62 -28.83 43.38
N GLU A 182 14.50 -29.40 43.80
CA GLU A 182 13.25 -29.38 43.04
C GLU A 182 12.56 -28.02 43.15
N ARG A 183 12.05 -27.51 42.02
CA ARG A 183 11.29 -26.27 41.94
C ARG A 183 10.00 -26.48 41.17
N THR A 184 8.93 -25.87 41.67
CA THR A 184 7.62 -25.88 41.01
C THR A 184 7.45 -24.60 40.20
N ILE A 185 7.20 -24.76 38.90
CA ILE A 185 6.95 -23.67 37.96
C ILE A 185 5.46 -23.71 37.60
N VAL A 186 4.80 -22.55 37.64
CA VAL A 186 3.41 -22.39 37.21
C VAL A 186 3.33 -21.20 36.26
N LEU A 187 2.96 -21.46 35.01
CA LEU A 187 2.72 -20.40 34.03
C LEU A 187 1.31 -19.83 34.21
N ARG A 188 1.21 -18.50 34.31
CA ARG A 188 -0.05 -17.76 34.43
C ARG A 188 -0.10 -16.64 33.40
N GLU A 189 -1.31 -16.25 33.03
CA GLU A 189 -1.52 -15.04 32.23
C GLU A 189 -1.20 -13.80 33.07
N ALA A 190 -0.56 -12.81 32.44
CA ALA A 190 -0.33 -11.51 33.07
C ALA A 190 -1.66 -10.74 33.17
N PRO A 191 -1.85 -9.93 34.23
CA PRO A 191 -3.06 -9.12 34.42
C PRO A 191 -3.23 -8.03 33.36
#